data_AF-A0A3A4K765-F1
#
_entry.id   AF-A0A3A4K765-F1
#
_cell.length_a   1.000
_cell.length_b   1.000
_cell.length_c   1.000
_cell.angle_alpha   90.00
_cell.angle_beta   90.00
_cell.angle_gamma   90.00
#
_symmetry.space_group_name_H-M   'P 1'
#
loop_
_entity.id
_entity.type
_entity.pdbx_description
1 polymer ?
#
loop_
_entity_poly.entity_id
_entity_poly.type
_entity_poly.pdbx_seq_one_letter_code
_entity_poly.pdbx_strand_id
1 'polypeptide(L)'
;MDPDELDRAAKVMRKMAVLDFHIGDDLKRGLTERAGADRIFGNSPAANNISAKWDQIITTLSRDVEDLGAKTQNMAENLERAADMYRSKEGQSADRFWRTI
;
A
#
# COMPACT_ATOMS: atom_id res chain seq x y z
N MET A 1 -21.21 9.36 6.64
CA MET A 1 -20.59 8.30 5.84
C MET A 1 -21.24 7.00 6.29
N ASP A 2 -21.99 6.36 5.40
CA ASP A 2 -22.75 5.13 5.66
C ASP A 2 -21.79 3.91 5.67
N PRO A 3 -22.01 2.84 6.46
CA PRO A 3 -21.24 1.59 6.38
C PRO A 3 -20.96 1.08 4.95
N ASP A 4 -21.87 1.28 4.00
CA ASP A 4 -21.64 0.91 2.59
C ASP A 4 -20.64 1.82 1.86
N GLU A 5 -20.50 3.08 2.29
CA GLU A 5 -19.47 4.00 1.78
C GLU A 5 -18.11 3.67 2.39
N LEU A 6 -18.06 3.25 3.65
CA LEU A 6 -16.84 2.79 4.33
C LEU A 6 -16.30 1.50 3.70
N ASP A 7 -17.17 0.53 3.37
CA ASP A 7 -16.79 -0.71 2.69
C ASP A 7 -16.25 -0.44 1.26
N ARG A 8 -16.89 0.50 0.54
CA ARG A 8 -16.39 0.94 -0.78
C ARG A 8 -15.03 1.61 -0.67
N ALA A 9 -14.82 2.47 0.33
CA ALA A 9 -13.53 3.10 0.57
C ALA A 9 -12.44 2.07 0.93
N ALA A 10 -12.75 1.08 1.77
CA ALA A 10 -11.82 -0.01 2.12
C ALA A 10 -11.42 -0.84 0.89
N LYS A 11 -12.36 -1.18 0.01
CA LYS A 11 -12.08 -1.88 -1.25
C LYS A 11 -11.15 -1.09 -2.18
N VAL A 12 -11.32 0.23 -2.26
CA VAL A 12 -10.42 1.10 -3.04
C VAL A 12 -9.02 1.10 -2.43
N MET A 13 -8.91 1.24 -1.10
CA MET A 13 -7.61 1.22 -0.40
C MET A 13 -6.88 -0.13 -0.55
N ARG A 14 -7.60 -1.26 -0.52
CA ARG A 14 -7.01 -2.60 -0.79
C ARG A 14 -6.47 -2.70 -2.22
N LYS A 15 -7.20 -2.19 -3.22
CA LYS A 15 -6.71 -2.17 -4.61
C LYS A 15 -5.45 -1.31 -4.77
N MET A 16 -5.39 -0.17 -4.08
CA MET A 16 -4.20 0.69 -4.07
C MET A 16 -3.01 -0.01 -3.41
N ALA A 17 -3.20 -0.68 -2.28
CA ALA A 17 -2.13 -1.44 -1.62
C ALA A 17 -1.57 -2.57 -2.53
N VAL A 18 -2.42 -3.22 -3.33
CA VAL A 18 -1.97 -4.21 -4.32
C VAL A 18 -1.15 -3.57 -5.43
N LEU A 19 -1.56 -2.40 -5.93
CA LEU A 19 -0.81 -1.67 -6.96
C LEU A 19 0.57 -1.22 -6.44
N ASP A 20 0.61 -0.70 -5.21
CA ASP A 20 1.87 -0.28 -4.56
C ASP A 20 2.82 -1.47 -4.41
N PHE A 21 2.32 -2.65 -4.03
CA PHE A 21 3.13 -3.86 -3.94
C PHE A 21 3.78 -4.25 -5.28
N HIS A 22 3.03 -4.21 -6.39
CA HIS A 22 3.58 -4.55 -7.72
C HIS A 22 4.63 -3.55 -8.19
N ILE A 23 4.43 -2.26 -7.92
CA ILE A 23 5.40 -1.21 -8.24
C ILE A 23 6.71 -1.44 -7.47
N GLY A 24 6.62 -1.80 -6.18
CA GLY A 24 7.78 -2.13 -5.36
C GLY A 24 8.58 -3.32 -5.90
N ASP A 25 7.89 -4.38 -6.33
CA ASP A 25 8.54 -5.58 -6.89
C ASP A 25 9.21 -5.30 -8.24
N ASP A 26 8.57 -4.51 -9.11
CA ASP A 26 9.16 -4.11 -10.39
C ASP A 26 10.41 -3.22 -10.20
N LEU A 27 10.40 -2.33 -9.21
CA LEU A 27 11.56 -1.53 -8.85
C LEU A 27 12.73 -2.38 -8.35
N LYS A 28 12.47 -3.38 -7.49
CA LYS A 28 13.49 -4.34 -7.01
C LYS A 28 14.06 -5.20 -8.13
N ARG A 29 13.21 -5.63 -9.07
CA ARG A 29 13.65 -6.38 -10.25
C ARG A 29 14.54 -5.52 -11.15
N GLY A 30 14.15 -4.27 -11.41
CA GLY A 30 14.95 -3.32 -12.19
C GLY A 30 16.33 -3.06 -11.57
N LEU A 31 16.43 -2.95 -10.23
CA LEU A 31 17.71 -2.87 -9.51
C LEU A 31 18.59 -4.10 -9.75
N THR A 32 18.00 -5.29 -9.69
CA THR A 32 18.73 -6.56 -9.83
C THR A 32 19.25 -6.74 -11.26
N GLU A 33 18.42 -6.45 -12.26
CA GLU A 33 18.79 -6.51 -13.68
C GLU A 33 19.88 -5.50 -14.02
N ARG A 34 19.79 -4.28 -13.46
CA ARG A 34 20.80 -3.24 -13.61
C ARG A 34 22.14 -3.62 -12.98
N ALA A 35 22.14 -4.12 -11.74
CA ALA A 35 23.34 -4.59 -11.07
C ALA A 35 24.01 -5.76 -11.84
N GLY A 36 23.20 -6.59 -12.52
CA GLY A 36 23.67 -7.61 -13.45
C GLY A 36 24.32 -7.01 -14.71
N ALA A 37 23.69 -6.00 -15.31
CA ALA A 37 24.20 -5.30 -16.49
C ALA A 37 25.53 -4.58 -16.23
N ASP A 38 25.68 -3.90 -15.09
CA ASP A 38 26.92 -3.20 -14.72
C ASP A 38 28.12 -4.16 -14.58
N ARG A 39 27.89 -5.39 -14.09
CA ARG A 39 28.95 -6.43 -14.06
C ARG A 39 29.39 -6.89 -15.44
N ILE A 40 28.51 -6.79 -16.45
CA ILE A 40 28.75 -7.31 -17.80
C ILE A 40 29.36 -6.23 -18.72
N PHE A 41 28.89 -4.98 -18.63
CA PHE A 41 29.19 -3.95 -19.65
C PHE A 41 30.28 -2.94 -19.27
N GLY A 42 30.81 -2.97 -18.05
CA GLY A 42 32.10 -2.35 -17.74
C GLY A 42 32.07 -1.00 -17.00
N ASN A 43 33.07 -0.86 -16.12
CA ASN A 43 33.23 0.13 -15.05
C ASN A 43 33.80 1.49 -15.51
N SER A 44 33.05 2.28 -16.27
CA SER A 44 33.39 3.70 -16.40
C SER A 44 33.07 4.43 -15.09
N PRO A 45 33.99 5.23 -14.48
CA PRO A 45 33.71 5.96 -13.25
C PRO A 45 32.45 6.84 -13.31
N ALA A 46 32.19 7.44 -14.48
CA ALA A 46 30.97 8.23 -14.71
C ALA A 46 29.71 7.35 -14.74
N ALA A 47 29.78 6.19 -15.40
CA ALA A 47 28.67 5.23 -15.43
C ALA A 47 28.39 4.66 -14.03
N ASN A 48 29.43 4.31 -13.27
CA ASN A 48 29.32 3.80 -11.91
C ASN A 48 28.71 4.83 -10.95
N ASN A 49 29.07 6.11 -11.08
CA ASN A 49 28.48 7.19 -10.26
C ASN A 49 27.00 7.41 -10.60
N ILE A 50 26.65 7.40 -11.89
CA ILE A 50 25.25 7.47 -12.32
C ILE A 50 24.49 6.23 -11.80
N SER A 51 25.11 5.05 -11.82
CA SER A 51 24.52 3.82 -11.30
C SER A 51 24.26 3.86 -9.80
N ALA A 52 25.24 4.26 -9.01
CA ALA A 52 25.07 4.39 -7.56
C ALA A 52 23.95 5.38 -7.20
N LYS A 53 23.80 6.50 -7.95
CA LYS A 53 22.70 7.45 -7.75
C LYS A 53 21.34 6.84 -8.08
N TRP A 54 21.26 6.09 -9.17
CA TRP A 54 20.04 5.37 -9.52
C TRP A 54 19.68 4.30 -8.51
N ASP A 55 20.66 3.55 -7.99
CA ASP A 55 20.45 2.54 -6.97
C ASP A 55 19.89 3.17 -5.69
N GLN A 56 20.43 4.32 -5.28
CA GLN A 56 19.90 5.10 -4.16
C GLN A 56 18.46 5.55 -4.40
N ILE A 57 18.16 6.13 -5.58
CA ILE A 57 16.81 6.59 -5.92
C ILE A 57 15.81 5.43 -5.88
N ILE A 58 16.15 4.29 -6.50
CA ILE A 58 15.23 3.16 -6.55
C ILE A 58 15.07 2.50 -5.17
N THR A 59 16.13 2.46 -4.36
CA THR A 59 16.04 1.98 -2.97
C THR A 59 15.11 2.86 -2.14
N THR A 60 15.24 4.19 -2.25
CA THR A 60 14.34 5.13 -1.58
C THR A 60 12.90 4.97 -2.07
N LEU A 61 12.68 4.92 -3.38
CA LEU A 61 11.35 4.73 -3.95
C LEU A 61 10.72 3.40 -3.52
N SER A 62 11.49 2.32 -3.48
CA SER A 62 11.00 1.01 -3.04
C SER A 62 10.52 1.06 -1.59
N ARG A 63 11.28 1.73 -0.71
CA ARG A 63 10.91 1.92 0.70
C ARG A 63 9.67 2.81 0.84
N ASP A 64 9.61 3.92 0.11
CA ASP A 64 8.47 4.83 0.17
C ASP A 64 7.18 4.14 -0.30
N VAL A 65 7.27 3.31 -1.33
CA VAL A 65 6.17 2.49 -1.85
C VAL A 65 5.74 1.41 -0.84
N GLU A 66 6.68 0.74 -0.17
CA GLU A 66 6.36 -0.19 0.92
C GLU A 66 5.64 0.49 2.09
N ASP A 67 6.14 1.66 2.52
CA ASP A 67 5.54 2.46 3.59
C ASP A 67 4.14 2.97 3.20
N LEU A 68 3.94 3.37 1.93
CA LEU A 68 2.64 3.73 1.37
C LEU A 68 1.68 2.54 1.41
N GLY A 69 2.11 1.39 0.88
CA GLY A 69 1.35 0.15 0.87
C GLY A 69 0.84 -0.23 2.26
N ALA A 70 1.73 -0.19 3.27
CA ALA A 70 1.40 -0.46 4.66
C ALA A 70 0.38 0.55 5.24
N LYS A 71 0.51 1.84 4.92
CA LYS A 71 -0.46 2.87 5.34
C LYS A 71 -1.84 2.66 4.71
N THR A 72 -1.90 2.36 3.41
CA THR A 72 -3.16 2.05 2.73
C THR A 72 -3.84 0.82 3.30
N GLN A 73 -3.07 -0.22 3.63
CA GLN A 73 -3.60 -1.44 4.23
C GLN A 73 -4.17 -1.18 5.63
N ASN A 74 -3.43 -0.45 6.47
CA ASN A 74 -3.92 -0.01 7.78
C ASN A 74 -5.19 0.85 7.68
N MET A 75 -5.27 1.72 6.67
CA MET A 75 -6.45 2.56 6.46
C MET A 75 -7.66 1.73 6.03
N ALA A 76 -7.47 0.72 5.18
CA ALA A 76 -8.53 -0.22 4.80
C ALA A 76 -9.09 -0.97 6.02
N GLU A 77 -8.21 -1.49 6.89
CA GLU A 77 -8.62 -2.16 8.13
C GLU A 77 -9.39 -1.24 9.08
N ASN A 78 -8.94 0.02 9.22
CA ASN A 78 -9.62 0.99 10.06
C ASN A 78 -11.01 1.34 9.53
N LEU A 79 -11.17 1.44 8.20
CA LEU A 79 -12.47 1.68 7.57
C LEU A 79 -13.41 0.49 7.75
N GLU A 80 -12.92 -0.74 7.64
CA GLU A 80 -13.69 -1.97 7.89
C GLU A 80 -14.15 -2.03 9.36
N ARG A 81 -13.26 -1.78 10.32
CA ARG A 81 -13.63 -1.71 11.75
C ARG A 81 -14.67 -0.63 12.01
N ALA A 82 -14.53 0.54 11.37
CA ALA A 82 -15.52 1.60 11.50
C ALA A 82 -16.90 1.16 10.98
N ALA A 83 -16.95 0.51 9.81
CA ALA A 83 -18.20 -0.02 9.25
C ALA A 83 -18.86 -1.06 10.18
N ASP A 84 -18.08 -1.97 10.75
CA ASP A 84 -18.57 -2.98 11.70
C ASP A 84 -19.08 -2.34 13.00
N MET A 85 -18.40 -1.31 13.50
CA MET A 85 -18.87 -0.54 14.65
C MET A 85 -20.21 0.16 14.37
N TYR A 86 -20.40 0.74 13.18
CA TYR A 86 -21.67 1.35 12.80
C TYR A 86 -22.80 0.31 12.76
N ARG A 87 -22.59 -0.83 12.08
CA ARG A 87 -23.60 -1.90 12.01
C ARG A 87 -23.97 -2.44 13.40
N SER A 88 -22.99 -2.59 14.31
CA SER A 88 -23.28 -3.07 15.67
C SER A 88 -24.07 -2.06 16.50
N LYS A 89 -23.81 -0.75 16.38
CA LYS A 89 -24.57 0.30 17.06
C LYS A 89 -25.99 0.43 16.55
N GLU A 90 -26.21 0.30 15.24
CA GLU A 90 -27.55 0.24 14.66
C GLU A 90 -28.32 -0.99 15.12
N GLY A 91 -27.67 -2.17 15.12
CA GLY A 91 -28.28 -3.40 15.64
C GLY A 91 -28.65 -3.31 17.13
N GLN A 92 -27.81 -2.71 17.96
CA GLN A 92 -28.11 -2.48 19.39
C GLN A 92 -29.24 -1.46 19.60
N SER A 93 -29.33 -0.43 18.74
CA SER A 93 -30.39 0.57 18.82
C SER A 93 -31.74 -0.02 18.42
N ALA A 94 -31.76 -0.87 17.39
CA ALA A 94 -32.94 -1.62 16.98
C ALA A 94 -33.39 -2.63 18.05
N ASP A 95 -32.46 -3.40 18.64
CA ASP A 95 -32.78 -4.35 19.72
C ASP A 95 -33.33 -3.65 20.97
N ARG A 96 -32.77 -2.48 21.32
CA ARG A 96 -33.28 -1.67 22.45
C ARG A 96 -34.68 -1.12 22.20
N PHE A 97 -34.96 -0.67 20.97
CA PHE A 97 -36.29 -0.17 20.60
C PHE A 97 -37.36 -1.25 20.83
N TRP A 98 -37.15 -2.46 20.31
CA TRP A 98 -38.11 -3.57 20.46
C TRP A 98 -38.28 -4.11 21.89
N ARG A 99 -37.36 -3.84 22.81
CA ARG A 99 -37.51 -4.21 24.24
C ARG A 99 -38.31 -3.20 25.06
N THR A 100 -38.58 -2.02 24.50
CA THR A 100 -39.23 -0.90 25.22
C THR A 100 -40.72 -0.79 24.90
N ILE A 101 -41.21 -1.56 23.92
CA ILE A 101 -42.62 -1.62 23.47
C ILE A 101 -43.18 -3.00 23.78
#